data_AF-A0A7T1T727-F1
#
_entry.id   AF-A0A7T1T727-F1
#
_cell.length_a   1.000
_cell.length_b   1.000
_cell.length_c   1.000
_cell.angle_alpha   90.00
_cell.angle_beta   90.00
_cell.angle_gamma   90.00
#
_symmetry.space_group_name_H-M   'P 1'
#
loop_
_entity.id
_entity.type
_entity.pdbx_description
1 polymer ?
#
loop_
_entity_poly.entity_id
_entity_poly.type
_entity_poly.pdbx_seq_one_letter_code
_entity_poly.pdbx_strand_id
1 'polypeptide(L)' 'MPVPFVFRLRDRFGPVQVGNVWGDSGVTGYIAVCEADRCGWSSEYSSYAAACIAARNHRCRIPQH' A
#
# COMPACT_ATOMS: atom_id res chain seq x y z
N MET A 1 -22.98 4.18 9.02
CA MET A 1 -22.62 3.86 7.62
C MET A 1 -21.16 3.45 7.68
N PRO A 2 -20.73 2.27 7.19
CA PRO A 2 -19.30 1.94 7.21
C PRO A 2 -18.58 3.02 6.41
N VAL A 3 -17.60 3.68 7.03
CA VAL A 3 -16.78 4.64 6.29
C VAL A 3 -16.15 3.90 5.11
N PRO A 4 -16.23 4.42 3.88
CA PRO A 4 -15.50 3.80 2.78
C PRO A 4 -14.03 3.76 3.19
N PHE A 5 -13.36 2.63 2.98
CA PHE A 5 -11.92 2.52 3.20
C PHE A 5 -11.23 3.52 2.26
N VAL A 6 -11.01 4.75 2.73
CA VAL A 6 -10.47 5.82 1.89
C VAL A 6 -8.97 5.61 1.77
N PHE A 7 -8.54 4.89 0.74
CA PHE A 7 -7.12 4.76 0.46
C PHE A 7 -6.60 6.11 -0.05
N ARG A 8 -5.82 6.80 0.79
CA ARG A 8 -5.07 7.99 0.37
C ARG A 8 -3.62 7.59 0.13
N LEU A 9 -3.21 7.68 -1.13
CA LEU A 9 -1.85 7.51 -1.59
C LEU A 9 -0.94 8.53 -0.91
N ARG A 10 0.11 8.06 -0.25
CA ARG A 10 1.13 8.93 0.37
C ARG A 10 2.45 8.86 -0.37
N ASP A 11 2.90 7.66 -0.72
CA ASP A 11 4.24 7.45 -1.25
C ASP A 11 4.28 6.35 -2.30
N ARG A 12 5.17 6.51 -3.29
CA ARG A 12 5.39 5.55 -4.36
C ARG A 12 6.86 5.10 -4.36
N PHE A 13 7.07 3.79 -4.36
CA PHE A 13 8.38 3.14 -4.42
C PHE A 13 8.42 2.24 -5.65
N GLY A 14 8.85 2.81 -6.78
CA GLY A 14 8.78 2.13 -8.08
C GLY A 14 7.34 1.74 -8.43
N PRO A 15 7.06 0.45 -8.68
CA PRO A 15 5.71 -0.05 -8.98
C PRO A 15 4.77 -0.07 -7.77
N VAL A 16 5.31 0.10 -6.55
CA VAL A 16 4.56 -0.07 -5.31
C VAL A 16 4.03 1.25 -4.81
N GLN A 17 2.75 1.27 -4.48
CA GLN A 17 2.07 2.39 -3.84
C GLN A 17 1.81 2.07 -2.37
N VAL A 18 2.09 3.03 -1.49
CA VAL A 18 1.78 2.95 -0.06
C VAL A 18 0.70 3.96 0.25
N GLY A 19 -0.32 3.52 0.96
CA GLY A 19 -1.35 4.40 1.49
C GLY A 19 -1.86 3.92 2.83
N ASN A 20 -2.82 4.66 3.36
CA ASN A 20 -3.34 4.40 4.70
C ASN A 20 -4.83 4.09 4.66
N VAL A 21 -5.23 3.14 5.50
CA VAL A 21 -6.61 2.69 5.66
C VAL A 21 -7.24 3.52 6.77
N TRP A 22 -8.44 4.04 6.53
CA TRP A 22 -9.21 4.79 7.53
C TRP A 22 -10.42 3.96 7.95
N GLY A 23 -10.64 3.87 9.26
CA GLY A 23 -11.88 3.40 9.87
C GLY A 23 -12.58 4.55 10.59
N ASP A 24 -13.69 4.24 11.26
CA ASP A 24 -14.53 5.23 11.97
C ASP A 24 -13.76 6.04 13.04
N SER A 25 -12.64 5.52 13.55
CA SER A 25 -11.81 6.15 14.59
C SER A 25 -10.51 6.79 14.08
N GLY A 26 -10.30 6.87 12.77
CA GLY A 26 -9.08 7.43 12.17
C GLY A 26 -8.27 6.40 11.36
N VAL A 27 -6.96 6.61 11.25
CA VAL A 27 -6.08 5.68 10.52
C VAL A 27 -5.99 4.36 11.27
N THR A 28 -6.47 3.29 10.65
CA THR A 28 -6.48 1.93 11.21
C THR A 28 -5.31 1.09 10.74
N GLY A 29 -4.65 1.49 9.65
CA GLY A 29 -3.49 0.78 9.13
C GLY A 29 -2.89 1.42 7.89
N TYR A 30 -1.91 0.73 7.34
CA TYR A 30 -1.17 1.10 6.14
C TYR A 30 -1.11 -0.09 5.21
N ILE A 31 -1.34 0.13 3.93
CA ILE A 31 -1.28 -0.92 2.93
C ILE A 31 -0.29 -0.52 1.85
N ALA A 32 0.54 -1.49 1.47
CA ALA A 32 1.44 -1.41 0.33
C ALA A 32 0.92 -2.32 -0.77
N VAL A 33 0.79 -1.80 -1.99
CA VAL A 33 0.21 -2.51 -3.13
C VAL A 33 1.13 -2.34 -4.34
N CYS A 34 1.50 -3.44 -4.99
CA CYS A 34 2.23 -3.39 -6.25
C CYS A 34 1.23 -3.25 -7.39
N GLU A 35 1.32 -2.15 -8.12
CA GLU A 35 0.39 -1.77 -9.18
C GLU A 35 0.89 -2.20 -10.56
N ALA A 36 1.99 -2.97 -10.60
CA ALA A 36 2.39 -3.65 -11.81
C ALA A 36 1.30 -4.65 -12.22
N ASP A 37 0.89 -4.58 -13.48
CA ASP A 37 -0.08 -5.50 -14.07
C ASP A 37 0.27 -6.95 -13.72
N ARG A 38 -0.69 -7.69 -13.18
CA ARG A 38 -0.55 -9.13 -12.85
C ARG A 38 0.44 -9.47 -11.74
N CYS A 39 1.02 -8.49 -11.02
CA CYS A 39 1.85 -8.80 -9.85
C CYS A 39 1.00 -9.31 -8.67
N GLY A 40 -0.10 -8.61 -8.36
CA GLY A 40 -1.05 -9.01 -7.32
C GLY A 40 -0.51 -8.94 -5.88
N TRP A 41 0.70 -8.42 -5.69
CA TRP A 41 1.27 -8.28 -4.36
C TRP A 41 0.60 -7.12 -3.61
N SER A 42 0.08 -7.42 -2.43
CA SER A 42 -0.41 -6.43 -1.47
C SER A 42 -0.16 -6.93 -0.04
N SER A 43 0.15 -6.01 0.87
CA SER A 43 0.32 -6.31 2.28
C SER A 43 -0.14 -5.14 3.16
N GLU A 44 -0.84 -5.47 4.24
CA GLU A 44 -1.29 -4.54 5.26
C GLU A 44 -0.35 -4.56 6.48
N TYR A 45 -0.17 -3.39 7.09
CA TYR A 45 0.74 -3.13 8.20
C TYR A 45 0.10 -2.17 9.19
N SER A 46 0.40 -2.31 10.48
CA SER A 46 -0.03 -1.36 11.52
C SER A 46 0.78 -0.06 11.53
N SER A 47 1.96 -0.05 10.89
CA SER A 47 2.91 1.08 10.91
C SER A 47 3.30 1.52 9.51
N TYR A 48 3.27 2.83 9.27
CA TYR A 48 3.67 3.44 7.99
C TYR A 48 5.10 3.05 7.59
N ALA A 49 6.04 3.10 8.54
CA ALA A 49 7.43 2.72 8.29
C ALA A 49 7.57 1.26 7.82
N ALA A 50 6.79 0.34 8.38
CA ALA A 50 6.80 -1.06 7.97
C ALA A 50 6.30 -1.23 6.53
N ALA A 51 5.21 -0.53 6.17
CA ALA A 51 4.70 -0.52 4.81
C ALA A 51 5.72 0.04 3.81
N CYS A 52 6.41 1.13 4.16
CA CYS A 52 7.46 1.70 3.31
C CYS A 52 8.67 0.78 3.16
N ILE A 53 9.11 0.09 4.23
CA ILE A 53 10.22 -0.88 4.15
C ILE A 53 9.85 -2.06 3.25
N ALA A 54 8.62 -2.58 3.37
CA ALA A 54 8.12 -3.64 2.51
C ALA A 54 8.04 -3.20 1.05
N ALA A 55 7.53 -1.99 0.80
CA ALA A 55 7.44 -1.42 -0.55
C ALA A 55 8.83 -1.26 -1.19
N ARG A 56 9.81 -0.75 -0.45
CA ARG A 56 11.20 -0.58 -0.93
C ARG A 56 11.90 -1.89 -1.23
N ASN A 57 11.61 -2.94 -0.46
CA ASN A 57 12.20 -4.27 -0.66
C ASN A 57 11.44 -5.15 -1.66
N HIS A 58 10.27 -4.73 -2.11
CA HIS A 58 9.50 -5.47 -3.10
C HIS A 58 10.22 -5.43 -4.46
N ARG A 59 10.72 -6.59 -4.90
CA ARG A 59 11.33 -6.78 -6.21
C ARG A 59 10.29 -7.34 -7.17
N CYS A 60 9.54 -6.45 -7.82
CA CYS A 60 8.61 -6.85 -8.86
C CYS A 60 9.39 -7.38 -10.07
N ARG A 61 9.09 -8.61 -10.50
CA ARG A 61 9.67 -9.22 -11.70
C ARG A 61 8.87 -8.92 -12.97
N ILE A 62 7.72 -8.26 -12.82
CA ILE A 62 6.89 -7.86 -13.95
C ILE A 62 7.40 -6.49 -14.45
N PRO A 63 7.76 -6.36 -15.75
CA PRO A 63 8.12 -5.07 -16.31
C PRO A 63 6.91 -4.13 -16.26
N GLN A 64 7.11 -2.92 -15.74
CA GLN A 64 6.12 -1.85 -15.85
C GLN A 64 6.24 -1.26 -17.25
N HIS A 65 5.13 -1.21 -18.00
CA HIS A 65 5.08 -0.59 -19.33
C HIS A 65 5.06 0.94 -19.22
#